data_AF-A0A7F8QVZ8-F1
#
_entry.id   AF-A0A7F8QVZ8-F1
#
_cell.length_a   1.000
_cell.length_b   1.000
_cell.length_c   1.000
_cell.angle_alpha   90.00
_cell.angle_beta   90.00
_cell.angle_gamma   90.00
#
_symmetry.space_group_name_H-M   'P 1'
#
loop_
_entity.id
_entity.type
_entity.pdbx_description
1 polymer ?
#
loop_
_entity_poly.entity_id
_entity_poly.type
_entity_poly.pdbx_seq_one_letter_code
_entity_poly.pdbx_strand_id
1 'polypeptide(L)'
;MENLLQATKSHVDKMIMKLGKTNSKAASEMRQKIRSNMQKDHPDFDSEKRKVICKTLRFVAHYYGASLMFTSKSEALLLKIHGVINQLAFGIDKSKSICVDQNKPLFITAGLDSLSQIGSPPVPDNDNGKLHAHSPMELWKKVYERVFPPKSINMLKDIKDPARDPQYAESEVDEMRIQKDQNY
;
A
#
# COMPACT_ATOMS: atom_id res chain seq x y z
N MET A 1 5.86 13.89 14.86
CA MET A 1 4.72 14.21 13.96
C MET A 1 3.38 13.78 14.55
N GLU A 2 3.28 12.58 15.14
CA GLU A 2 2.06 12.04 15.76
C GLU A 2 1.48 12.92 16.90
N ASN A 3 2.34 13.46 17.76
CA ASN A 3 1.91 14.35 18.86
C ASN A 3 1.18 15.60 18.35
N LEU A 4 1.63 16.16 17.22
CA LEU A 4 1.00 17.34 16.62
C LEU A 4 -0.37 16.99 16.03
N LEU A 5 -0.45 15.87 15.29
CA LEU A 5 -1.71 15.37 14.73
C LEU A 5 -2.75 15.08 15.82
N GLN A 6 -2.31 14.46 16.93
CA GLN A 6 -3.17 14.15 18.06
C GLN A 6 -3.65 15.42 18.78
N ALA A 7 -2.78 16.40 18.98
CA ALA A 7 -3.13 17.68 19.58
C ALA A 7 -4.15 18.45 18.72
N THR A 8 -3.92 18.52 17.40
CA THR A 8 -4.83 19.17 16.45
C THR A 8 -6.19 18.49 16.43
N LYS A 9 -6.24 17.15 16.38
CA LYS A 9 -7.49 16.38 16.42
C LYS A 9 -8.29 16.68 17.69
N SER A 10 -7.65 16.61 18.85
CA SER A 10 -8.31 16.87 20.14
C SER A 10 -8.86 18.29 20.24
N HIS A 11 -8.13 19.27 19.68
CA HIS A 11 -8.58 20.67 19.67
C HIS A 11 -9.81 20.87 18.78
N VAL A 12 -9.80 20.29 17.57
CA VAL A 12 -10.94 20.33 16.64
C VAL A 12 -12.18 19.67 17.25
N ASP A 13 -12.03 18.50 17.88
CA ASP A 13 -13.15 17.81 18.54
C ASP A 13 -13.77 18.66 19.67
N LYS A 14 -12.94 19.34 20.46
CA LYS A 14 -13.40 20.27 21.50
C LYS A 14 -14.18 21.45 20.92
N MET A 15 -13.73 22.02 19.80
CA MET A 15 -14.46 23.12 19.14
C MET A 15 -15.82 22.67 18.62
N ILE A 16 -15.88 21.51 17.96
CA ILE A 16 -17.15 21.00 17.41
C ILE A 16 -18.14 20.68 18.55
N MET A 17 -17.67 20.14 19.68
CA MET A 17 -18.52 19.93 20.85
C MET A 17 -19.06 21.25 21.44
N LYS A 18 -18.23 22.30 21.49
CA LYS A 18 -18.68 23.63 21.93
C LYS A 18 -19.73 24.20 20.98
N LEU A 19 -19.54 24.06 19.66
CA LEU A 19 -20.50 24.50 18.65
C LEU A 19 -21.82 23.73 18.72
N GLY A 20 -21.78 22.43 19.03
CA GLY A 20 -22.99 21.61 19.19
C GLY A 20 -23.88 22.03 20.35
N LYS A 21 -23.32 22.69 21.38
CA LYS A 21 -24.10 23.24 22.51
C LYS A 21 -24.91 24.48 22.15
N THR A 22 -24.48 25.24 21.14
CA THR A 22 -25.14 26.47 20.68
C THR A 22 -25.97 26.26 19.42
N ASN A 23 -25.51 25.40 18.50
CA ASN A 23 -26.20 25.08 17.26
C ASN A 23 -25.89 23.64 16.82
N SER A 24 -26.72 22.70 17.29
CA SER A 24 -26.59 21.27 17.02
C SER A 24 -26.66 20.94 15.52
N LYS A 25 -27.52 21.63 14.76
CA LYS A 25 -27.67 21.42 13.32
C LYS A 25 -26.39 21.78 12.57
N ALA A 26 -25.82 22.96 12.82
CA ALA A 26 -24.56 23.39 12.21
C ALA A 26 -23.37 22.47 12.58
N ALA A 27 -23.31 21.99 13.82
CA ALA A 27 -22.29 21.03 14.24
C ALA A 27 -22.44 19.68 13.50
N SER A 28 -23.67 19.20 13.29
CA SER A 28 -23.94 17.96 12.54
C SER A 28 -23.59 18.09 11.05
N GLU A 29 -23.93 19.20 10.40
CA GLU A 29 -23.59 19.49 9.01
C GLU A 29 -22.07 19.59 8.82
N MET A 30 -21.37 20.25 9.75
CA MET A 30 -19.91 20.36 9.72
C MET A 30 -19.23 18.99 9.88
N ARG A 31 -19.71 18.14 10.80
CA ARG A 31 -19.22 16.76 10.94
C ARG A 31 -19.48 15.93 9.68
N GLN A 32 -20.67 16.06 9.09
CA GLN A 32 -21.04 15.35 7.88
C GLN A 32 -20.19 15.79 6.68
N LYS A 33 -19.93 17.10 6.54
CA LYS A 33 -19.10 17.67 5.47
C LYS A 33 -17.62 17.30 5.62
N ILE A 34 -17.09 17.30 6.84
CA ILE A 34 -15.73 16.83 7.13
C ILE A 34 -15.62 15.34 6.82
N ARG A 35 -16.61 14.53 7.22
CA ARG A 35 -16.65 13.07 6.96
C ARG A 35 -16.79 12.76 5.47
N SER A 36 -17.64 13.47 4.74
CA SER A 36 -17.81 13.27 3.29
C SER A 36 -16.57 13.70 2.51
N ASN A 37 -15.84 14.69 3.01
CA ASN A 37 -14.56 15.11 2.43
C ASN A 37 -13.40 14.20 2.87
N MET A 38 -13.55 13.45 3.96
CA MET A 38 -12.63 12.38 4.38
C MET A 38 -12.98 11.03 3.75
N GLN A 39 -13.20 11.04 2.43
CA GLN A 39 -13.14 9.80 1.67
C GLN A 39 -12.35 10.04 0.39
N LYS A 40 -11.11 9.53 0.41
CA LYS A 40 -10.52 8.65 -0.60
C LYS A 40 -9.13 8.25 -0.10
N ASP A 41 -9.09 7.28 0.83
CA ASP A 41 -7.85 6.58 1.21
C ASP A 41 -7.38 5.62 0.09
N HIS A 42 -7.74 5.91 -1.16
CA HIS A 42 -6.96 5.55 -2.33
C HIS A 42 -6.62 6.89 -2.97
N PRO A 43 -5.35 7.24 -3.20
CA PRO A 43 -5.03 8.43 -3.98
C PRO A 43 -5.88 8.37 -5.25
N ASP A 44 -6.56 9.47 -5.61
CA ASP A 44 -7.18 9.63 -6.93
C ASP A 44 -6.07 9.63 -7.96
N PHE A 45 -5.54 8.45 -8.23
CA PHE A 45 -4.68 8.20 -9.35
C PHE A 45 -5.54 8.39 -10.58
N ASP A 46 -4.99 9.17 -11.51
CA ASP A 46 -5.43 9.23 -12.89
C ASP A 46 -5.76 7.81 -13.42
N SER A 47 -6.77 7.69 -14.28
CA SER A 47 -7.31 6.40 -14.73
C SER A 47 -6.23 5.49 -15.29
N GLU A 48 -5.23 6.07 -15.95
CA GLU A 48 -4.08 5.35 -16.49
C GLU A 48 -3.14 4.80 -15.40
N LYS A 49 -2.86 5.57 -14.36
CA LYS A 49 -2.06 5.10 -13.21
C LYS A 49 -2.76 3.96 -12.48
N ARG A 50 -4.08 4.06 -12.31
CA ARG A 50 -4.89 2.98 -11.70
C ARG A 50 -4.85 1.70 -12.52
N LYS A 51 -5.00 1.82 -13.84
CA LYS A 51 -4.90 0.69 -14.78
C LYS A 51 -3.55 -0.01 -14.68
N VAL A 52 -2.45 0.74 -14.62
CA VAL A 52 -1.09 0.20 -14.43
C VAL A 52 -0.98 -0.55 -13.10
N ILE A 53 -1.44 0.04 -11.98
CA ILE A 53 -1.43 -0.62 -10.67
C ILE A 53 -2.23 -1.92 -10.71
N CYS A 54 -3.50 -1.86 -11.12
CA CYS A 54 -4.40 -3.02 -11.13
C CYS A 54 -3.86 -4.16 -11.99
N LYS A 55 -3.40 -3.87 -13.21
CA LYS A 55 -2.84 -4.89 -14.09
C LYS A 55 -1.52 -5.48 -13.55
N THR A 56 -0.64 -4.66 -12.99
CA THR A 56 0.64 -5.12 -12.43
C THR A 56 0.41 -6.03 -11.23
N LEU A 57 -0.48 -5.65 -10.30
CA LEU A 57 -0.81 -6.48 -9.14
C LEU A 57 -1.44 -7.81 -9.57
N ARG A 58 -2.32 -7.81 -10.57
CA ARG A 58 -2.90 -9.03 -11.13
C ARG A 58 -1.83 -9.95 -11.72
N PHE A 59 -0.91 -9.40 -12.51
CA PHE A 59 0.22 -10.14 -13.06
C PHE A 59 1.07 -10.77 -11.95
N VAL A 60 1.49 -9.99 -10.95
CA VAL A 60 2.33 -10.48 -9.85
C VAL A 60 1.61 -11.58 -9.06
N ALA A 61 0.34 -11.37 -8.72
CA ALA A 61 -0.44 -12.37 -8.01
C ALA A 61 -0.55 -13.68 -8.81
N HIS A 62 -0.89 -13.59 -10.10
CA HIS A 62 -0.98 -14.77 -10.96
C HIS A 62 0.37 -15.47 -11.14
N TYR A 63 1.46 -14.71 -11.33
CA TYR A 63 2.82 -15.24 -11.51
C TYR A 63 3.27 -16.10 -10.32
N TYR A 64 2.90 -15.72 -9.09
CA TYR A 64 3.20 -16.48 -7.88
C TYR A 64 2.09 -17.43 -7.43
N GLY A 65 1.02 -17.58 -8.20
CA GLY A 65 -0.13 -18.42 -7.83
C GLY A 65 -0.88 -17.91 -6.58
N ALA A 66 -0.82 -16.62 -6.30
CA ALA A 66 -1.44 -15.99 -5.14
C ALA A 66 -2.85 -15.45 -5.43
N SER A 67 -3.62 -15.23 -4.36
CA SER A 67 -4.88 -14.47 -4.42
C SER A 67 -4.61 -12.98 -4.25
N LEU A 68 -5.35 -12.13 -4.95
CA LEU A 68 -5.30 -10.66 -4.83
C LEU A 68 -6.66 -10.14 -4.37
N MET A 69 -6.70 -9.42 -3.25
CA MET A 69 -7.92 -8.85 -2.70
C MET A 69 -7.68 -7.42 -2.23
N PHE A 70 -8.46 -6.48 -2.75
CA PHE A 70 -8.53 -5.13 -2.26
C PHE A 70 -9.47 -5.07 -1.07
N THR A 71 -9.05 -4.33 -0.05
CA THR A 71 -9.80 -4.15 1.18
C THR A 71 -9.97 -2.68 1.51
N SER A 72 -10.93 -2.38 2.36
CA SER A 72 -11.11 -1.07 2.96
C SER A 72 -11.87 -1.22 4.27
N LYS A 73 -12.25 -0.12 4.91
CA LYS A 73 -13.14 -0.12 6.08
C LYS A 73 -14.60 -0.53 5.74
N SER A 74 -14.89 -0.84 4.48
CA SER A 74 -16.19 -1.36 4.06
C SER A 74 -16.44 -2.75 4.65
N GLU A 75 -17.50 -2.88 5.43
CA GLU A 75 -17.92 -4.15 6.03
C GLU A 75 -18.10 -5.25 4.97
N ALA A 76 -18.67 -4.92 3.81
CA ALA A 76 -18.86 -5.87 2.72
C ALA A 76 -17.55 -6.47 2.19
N LEU A 77 -16.47 -5.68 2.10
CA LEU A 77 -15.16 -6.18 1.68
C LEU A 77 -14.47 -7.00 2.78
N LEU A 78 -14.60 -6.56 4.03
CA LEU A 78 -14.05 -7.29 5.17
C LEU A 78 -14.72 -8.66 5.32
N LEU A 79 -16.04 -8.75 5.16
CA LEU A 79 -16.77 -10.02 5.18
C LEU A 79 -16.33 -10.96 4.05
N LYS A 80 -16.04 -10.44 2.85
CA LYS A 80 -15.48 -11.24 1.76
C LYS A 80 -14.11 -11.82 2.11
N ILE A 81 -13.22 -11.01 2.68
CA ILE A 81 -11.88 -11.46 3.08
C ILE A 81 -11.95 -12.48 4.22
N HIS A 82 -12.80 -12.22 5.22
CA HIS A 82 -13.04 -13.16 6.32
C HIS A 82 -13.58 -14.50 5.80
N GLY A 83 -14.50 -14.46 4.82
CA GLY A 83 -14.97 -15.64 4.12
C GLY A 83 -13.85 -16.45 3.45
N VAL A 84 -12.93 -15.77 2.75
CA VAL A 84 -11.77 -16.43 2.12
C VAL A 84 -10.81 -17.02 3.16
N ILE A 85 -10.53 -16.32 4.26
CA ILE A 85 -9.67 -16.84 5.33
C ILE A 85 -10.29 -18.08 5.96
N ASN A 86 -11.60 -18.05 6.27
CA ASN A 86 -12.31 -19.21 6.78
C ASN A 86 -12.31 -20.38 5.80
N GLN A 87 -12.45 -20.10 4.51
CA GLN A 87 -12.35 -21.11 3.46
C GLN A 87 -10.96 -21.77 3.45
N LEU A 88 -9.89 -20.99 3.60
CA LEU A 88 -8.52 -21.52 3.65
C LEU A 88 -8.23 -22.26 4.96
N ALA A 89 -8.76 -21.80 6.08
CA ALA A 89 -8.54 -22.38 7.40
C ALA A 89 -9.35 -23.66 7.64
N PHE A 90 -10.59 -23.72 7.13
CA PHE A 90 -11.56 -24.77 7.47
C PHE A 90 -12.08 -25.55 6.24
N GLY A 91 -11.66 -25.20 5.03
CA GLY A 91 -12.02 -25.96 3.82
C GLY A 91 -13.49 -25.82 3.38
N ILE A 92 -14.18 -24.77 3.80
CA ILE A 92 -15.58 -24.48 3.42
C ILE A 92 -15.67 -24.24 1.90
N ASP A 93 -16.80 -24.56 1.27
CA ASP A 93 -17.00 -24.40 -0.17
C ASP A 93 -16.80 -22.95 -0.66
N LYS A 94 -16.16 -22.83 -1.84
CA LYS A 94 -15.75 -21.55 -2.43
C LYS A 94 -16.93 -20.87 -3.13
N SER A 95 -17.10 -19.56 -2.92
CA SER A 95 -17.83 -18.74 -3.90
C SER A 95 -16.89 -18.42 -5.07
N LYS A 96 -17.31 -18.69 -6.32
CA LYS A 96 -16.51 -18.46 -7.54
C LYS A 96 -16.45 -16.98 -7.96
N SER A 97 -16.72 -16.05 -7.03
CA SER A 97 -16.83 -14.64 -7.39
C SER A 97 -15.47 -14.04 -7.69
N ILE A 98 -15.32 -13.45 -8.88
CA ILE A 98 -14.13 -12.70 -9.29
C ILE A 98 -14.52 -11.26 -9.61
N CYS A 99 -13.68 -10.29 -9.21
CA CYS A 99 -13.79 -8.89 -9.61
C CYS A 99 -12.45 -8.42 -10.17
N VAL A 100 -12.41 -8.20 -11.49
CA VAL A 100 -11.23 -7.73 -12.24
C VAL A 100 -11.37 -6.29 -12.73
N ASP A 101 -12.52 -5.67 -12.51
CA ASP A 101 -12.81 -4.30 -12.93
C ASP A 101 -11.95 -3.33 -12.10
N GLN A 102 -11.08 -2.59 -12.78
CA GLN A 102 -10.18 -1.60 -12.17
C GLN A 102 -10.90 -0.44 -11.47
N ASN A 103 -12.18 -0.21 -11.77
CA ASN A 103 -13.01 0.79 -11.10
C ASN A 103 -13.64 0.26 -9.82
N LYS A 104 -13.54 -1.05 -9.58
CA LYS A 104 -14.07 -1.74 -8.41
C LYS A 104 -12.91 -2.33 -7.58
N PRO A 105 -13.13 -2.66 -6.31
CA PRO A 105 -12.13 -3.38 -5.52
C PRO A 105 -11.81 -4.73 -6.18
N LEU A 106 -10.54 -4.94 -6.51
CA LEU A 106 -10.10 -6.22 -7.08
C LEU A 106 -10.34 -7.36 -6.10
N PHE A 107 -10.83 -8.48 -6.59
CA PHE A 107 -11.06 -9.68 -5.78
C PHE A 107 -10.87 -10.91 -6.65
N ILE A 108 -9.72 -11.55 -6.51
CA ILE A 108 -9.24 -12.58 -7.42
C ILE A 108 -8.62 -13.69 -6.58
N THR A 109 -9.28 -14.84 -6.52
CA THR A 109 -8.71 -16.03 -5.88
C THR A 109 -7.69 -16.68 -6.81
N ALA A 110 -6.64 -17.27 -6.23
CA ALA A 110 -5.66 -18.05 -6.97
C ALA A 110 -6.33 -19.06 -7.91
N GLY A 111 -5.87 -19.09 -9.17
CA GLY A 111 -6.40 -19.96 -10.22
C GLY A 111 -7.62 -19.43 -10.98
N LEU A 112 -8.20 -18.29 -10.59
CA LEU A 112 -9.33 -17.67 -11.32
C LEU A 112 -8.91 -16.57 -12.32
N ASP A 113 -7.65 -16.14 -12.29
CA ASP A 113 -7.09 -15.20 -13.27
C ASP A 113 -6.28 -15.94 -14.34
N SER A 114 -6.01 -15.27 -15.45
CA SER A 114 -5.18 -15.80 -16.54
C SER A 114 -4.34 -14.71 -17.22
N LEU A 115 -3.16 -15.09 -17.72
CA LEU A 115 -2.30 -14.17 -18.47
C LEU A 115 -3.00 -13.58 -19.71
N SER A 116 -3.86 -14.34 -20.38
CA SER A 116 -4.65 -13.86 -21.52
C SER A 116 -5.66 -12.77 -21.11
N GLN A 117 -6.29 -12.89 -19.94
CA GLN A 117 -7.22 -11.89 -19.42
C GLN A 117 -6.53 -10.66 -18.83
N ILE A 118 -5.32 -10.80 -18.29
CA ILE A 118 -4.50 -9.66 -17.83
C ILE A 118 -3.98 -8.87 -19.04
N GLY A 119 -3.50 -9.60 -20.05
CA GLY A 119 -2.91 -9.09 -21.28
C GLY A 119 -1.51 -8.51 -21.06
N SER A 120 -1.00 -7.85 -22.08
CA SER A 120 0.30 -7.16 -22.03
C SER A 120 0.27 -5.99 -21.03
N PRO A 121 1.44 -5.65 -20.44
CA PRO A 121 1.54 -4.47 -19.60
C PRO A 121 1.13 -3.21 -20.38
N PRO A 122 0.42 -2.27 -19.76
CA PRO A 122 -0.01 -1.05 -20.41
C PRO A 122 1.22 -0.16 -20.72
N VAL A 123 1.72 -0.24 -21.95
CA VAL A 123 2.82 0.61 -22.44
C VAL A 123 2.22 1.93 -22.91
N PRO A 124 2.76 3.10 -22.52
CA PRO A 124 2.40 4.37 -23.13
C PRO A 124 2.83 4.38 -24.61
N ASP A 125 1.99 4.94 -25.49
CA ASP A 125 1.94 4.75 -26.95
C ASP A 125 3.25 4.90 -27.75
N ASN A 126 4.32 5.44 -27.17
CA ASN A 126 5.51 5.86 -27.89
C ASN A 126 6.65 4.82 -27.97
N ASP A 127 6.50 3.62 -27.39
CA ASP A 127 7.69 2.83 -27.01
C ASP A 127 7.57 1.30 -27.18
N ASN A 128 6.57 0.83 -27.93
CA ASN A 128 6.23 -0.60 -28.11
C ASN A 128 7.37 -1.47 -28.69
N GLY A 129 8.49 -0.89 -29.11
CA GLY A 129 9.63 -1.60 -29.70
C GLY A 129 10.95 -1.57 -28.91
N LYS A 130 11.05 -0.90 -27.75
CA LYS A 130 12.37 -0.65 -27.08
C LYS A 130 12.58 -1.29 -25.72
N LEU A 131 11.57 -1.94 -25.15
CA LEU A 131 11.72 -2.60 -23.84
C LEU A 131 12.33 -4.01 -24.03
N HIS A 132 13.66 -4.07 -24.16
CA HIS A 132 14.36 -5.35 -24.07
C HIS A 132 14.24 -5.88 -22.63
N ALA A 133 13.57 -7.01 -22.43
CA ALA A 133 13.42 -7.65 -21.13
C ALA A 133 13.70 -9.15 -21.28
N HIS A 134 14.44 -9.72 -20.34
CA HIS A 134 14.80 -11.14 -20.35
C HIS A 134 13.75 -12.01 -19.66
N SER A 135 12.78 -11.39 -18.97
CA SER A 135 11.64 -12.08 -18.37
C SER A 135 10.37 -11.22 -18.39
N PRO A 136 9.17 -11.83 -18.30
CA PRO A 136 7.93 -11.10 -18.11
C PRO A 136 7.98 -10.18 -16.88
N MET A 137 8.58 -10.64 -15.77
CA MET A 137 8.71 -9.85 -14.54
C MET A 137 9.49 -8.55 -14.77
N GLU A 138 10.61 -8.62 -15.49
CA GLU A 138 11.39 -7.43 -15.85
C GLU A 138 10.60 -6.46 -16.73
N LEU A 139 9.81 -6.98 -17.68
CA LEU A 139 8.97 -6.15 -18.53
C LEU A 139 7.94 -5.38 -17.71
N TRP A 140 7.19 -6.07 -16.84
CA TRP A 140 6.21 -5.44 -15.96
C TRP A 140 6.84 -4.44 -15.00
N LYS A 141 8.01 -4.77 -14.43
CA LYS A 141 8.78 -3.86 -13.57
C LYS A 141 9.16 -2.57 -14.31
N LYS A 142 9.72 -2.67 -15.52
CA LYS A 142 10.10 -1.49 -16.33
C LYS A 142 8.91 -0.60 -16.65
N VAL A 143 7.76 -1.19 -16.99
CA VAL A 143 6.53 -0.42 -17.25
C VAL A 143 6.02 0.26 -15.98
N TYR A 144 6.03 -0.44 -14.84
CA TYR A 144 5.61 0.12 -13.57
C TYR A 144 6.50 1.30 -13.13
N GLU A 145 7.83 1.14 -13.19
CA GLU A 145 8.81 2.16 -12.80
C GLU A 145 8.75 3.42 -13.67
N ARG A 146 8.31 3.31 -14.92
CA ARG A 146 8.06 4.50 -15.77
C ARG A 146 6.91 5.36 -15.25
N VAL A 147 5.87 4.73 -14.74
CA VAL A 147 4.67 5.41 -14.21
C VAL A 147 4.89 5.84 -12.75
N PHE A 148 5.65 5.05 -12.00
CA PHE A 148 6.00 5.26 -10.60
C PHE A 148 7.53 5.17 -10.42
N PRO A 149 8.27 6.26 -10.74
CA PRO A 149 9.73 6.26 -10.60
C PRO A 149 10.16 5.91 -9.17
N PRO A 150 11.20 5.08 -9.00
CA PRO A 150 11.71 4.77 -7.68
C PRO A 150 12.20 6.05 -7.01
N LYS A 151 11.72 6.33 -5.80
CA LYS A 151 12.29 7.39 -4.97
C LYS A 151 13.71 6.96 -4.60
N SER A 152 14.69 7.86 -4.73
CA SER A 152 16.05 7.58 -4.29
C SER A 152 16.03 7.19 -2.80
N ILE A 153 16.38 5.94 -2.50
CA ILE A 153 16.53 5.44 -1.13
C ILE A 153 17.87 5.95 -0.57
N ASN A 154 18.14 7.25 -0.70
CA ASN A 154 19.29 7.89 -0.05
C ASN A 154 19.00 8.18 1.42
N MET A 155 17.76 8.03 1.90
CA MET A 155 17.40 8.30 3.30
C MET A 155 17.80 7.19 4.29
N LEU A 156 18.26 6.03 3.82
CA LEU A 156 18.72 4.92 4.67
C LEU A 156 20.24 4.89 4.85
N LYS A 157 20.99 5.75 4.15
CA LYS A 157 22.45 5.84 4.31
C LYS A 157 22.88 6.66 5.53
N ASP A 158 21.94 7.34 6.18
CA ASP A 158 22.16 8.08 7.43
C ASP A 158 21.75 7.28 8.68
N ILE A 159 21.67 5.95 8.60
CA ILE A 159 21.84 5.15 9.81
C ILE A 159 23.34 5.19 10.12
N LYS A 160 23.78 6.27 10.80
CA LYS A 160 25.01 6.21 11.59
C LYS A 160 24.81 5.08 12.58
N ASP A 161 25.62 4.03 12.45
CA ASP A 161 25.68 2.96 13.43
C ASP A 161 25.85 3.61 14.81
N PRO A 162 24.88 3.48 15.73
CA PRO A 162 24.99 4.06 17.08
C PRO A 162 26.22 3.54 17.82
N ALA A 163 26.70 2.33 17.48
CA ALA A 163 27.92 1.77 18.05
C ALA A 163 29.20 2.46 17.56
N ARG A 164 29.11 3.31 16.52
CA ARG A 164 30.22 4.09 15.97
C ARG A 164 30.01 5.60 16.17
N ASP A 165 29.07 5.98 17.02
CA ASP A 165 28.82 7.37 17.38
C ASP A 165 29.83 7.83 18.47
N PRO A 166 30.70 8.83 18.18
CA PRO A 166 31.68 9.32 19.15
C PRO A 166 31.08 9.87 20.44
N GLN A 167 29.79 10.27 20.44
CA GLN A 167 29.10 10.74 21.63
C GLN A 167 28.92 9.64 22.69
N TYR A 168 28.90 8.37 22.28
CA TYR A 168 28.73 7.20 23.15
C TYR A 168 29.98 6.31 23.17
N ALA A 169 31.15 6.87 22.87
CA ALA A 169 32.41 6.13 22.88
C ALA A 169 32.75 5.68 24.31
N GLU A 170 33.04 4.40 24.48
CA GLU A 170 33.42 3.77 25.75
C GLU A 170 34.67 2.94 25.49
N SER A 171 35.84 3.45 25.91
CA SER A 171 37.16 2.88 25.54
C SER A 171 37.23 1.38 25.78
N GLU A 172 36.75 0.89 26.92
CA GLU A 172 36.79 -0.52 27.29
C GLU A 172 35.92 -1.40 26.36
N VAL A 173 34.73 -0.91 25.99
CA VAL A 173 33.79 -1.63 25.12
C VAL A 173 34.27 -1.61 23.67
N ASP A 174 34.80 -0.48 23.23
CA ASP A 174 35.28 -0.28 21.86
C ASP A 174 36.57 -1.06 21.60
N GLU A 175 37.49 -1.14 22.58
CA GLU A 175 38.68 -2.00 22.51
C GLU A 175 38.31 -3.48 22.39
N MET A 176 37.35 -3.95 23.19
CA MET A 176 36.86 -5.33 23.11
C MET A 176 36.20 -5.65 21.77
N ARG A 177 35.47 -4.69 21.17
CA ARG A 177 34.90 -4.84 19.81
C ARG A 177 35.99 -4.94 18.75
N ILE A 178 37.00 -4.06 18.79
CA ILE A 178 38.13 -4.09 17.87
C ILE A 178 38.87 -5.43 17.96
N GLN A 179 39.10 -5.94 19.17
CA GLN A 179 39.71 -7.26 19.34
C GLN A 179 38.85 -8.38 18.79
N LYS A 180 37.53 -8.34 18.97
CA LYS A 180 36.62 -9.35 18.41
C LYS A 180 36.62 -9.33 16.88
N ASP A 181 36.55 -8.15 16.28
CA ASP A 181 36.48 -7.97 14.82
C ASP A 181 37.83 -8.24 14.12
N GLN A 182 38.96 -8.18 14.83
CA GLN A 182 40.27 -8.55 14.29
C GLN A 182 40.57 -10.06 14.39
N ASN A 183 39.85 -10.79 15.26
CA ASN A 183 40.11 -12.20 15.55
C ASN A 183 39.13 -13.17 14.86
N TYR A 184 38.22 -12.67 14.02
CA TYR A 184 37.25 -13.44 13.21
C TYR A 184 37.08 -12.79 11.84
#